data_AF-A0AAN1H7Z9-F1
#
_entry.id   AF-A0AAN1H7Z9-F1
#
_cell.length_a   1.000
_cell.length_b   1.000
_cell.length_c   1.000
_cell.angle_alpha   90.00
_cell.angle_beta   90.00
_cell.angle_gamma   90.00
#
_symmetry.space_group_name_H-M   'P 1'
#
loop_
_entity.id
_entity.type
_entity.pdbx_description
1 polymer ?
#
loop_
_entity_poly.entity_id
_entity_poly.type
_entity_poly.pdbx_seq_one_letter_code
_entity_poly.pdbx_strand_id
1 'polypeptide(L)' 'MKDLIIEYRDGKFVQLAIDGVAMKTVTSIQFSHTVGENVPTLTFSGHVWPEHGKGAQKLEQVDKQTSWHDEAKQIMNE' A
#
# COMPACT_ATOMS: atom_id res chain seq x y z
N MET A 1 -1.98 -0.18 -8.56
CA MET A 1 -0.81 -1.08 -8.55
C MET A 1 -0.62 -1.57 -9.96
N LYS A 2 0.42 -1.05 -10.62
CA LYS A 2 0.85 -1.45 -11.96
C LYS A 2 1.84 -2.61 -11.87
N ASP A 3 2.77 -2.53 -10.92
CA ASP A 3 3.84 -3.49 -10.73
C ASP A 3 4.00 -3.87 -9.26
N LEU A 4 4.09 -5.18 -9.00
CA LEU A 4 4.39 -5.75 -7.69
C LEU A 4 5.52 -6.76 -7.84
N ILE A 5 6.59 -6.58 -7.06
CA ILE A 5 7.73 -7.50 -7.00
C ILE A 5 7.90 -8.00 -5.57
N ILE A 6 7.92 -9.32 -5.40
CA ILE A 6 8.32 -9.98 -4.16
C ILE A 6 9.46 -10.93 -4.53
N GLU A 7 10.68 -10.61 -4.13
CA GLU A 7 11.86 -11.38 -4.50
C GLU A 7 12.44 -12.12 -3.30
N TYR A 8 12.65 -13.42 -3.50
CA TYR A 8 13.45 -14.27 -2.63
C TYR A 8 14.63 -14.82 -3.43
N ARG A 9 15.82 -14.81 -2.82
CA ARG A 9 17.05 -15.38 -3.38
C ARG A 9 17.68 -16.27 -2.33
N ASP A 10 18.00 -17.50 -2.71
CA ASP A 10 18.57 -18.51 -1.80
C ASP A 10 17.73 -18.70 -0.52
N GLY A 11 16.40 -18.65 -0.65
CA GLY A 11 15.47 -18.76 0.47
C GLY A 11 15.40 -17.54 1.38
N LYS A 12 16.11 -16.45 1.07
CA LYS A 12 16.11 -15.20 1.84
C LYS A 12 15.29 -14.12 1.14
N PHE A 13 14.56 -13.35 1.93
CA PHE A 13 13.85 -12.18 1.43
C PHE A 13 14.85 -11.13 0.94
N VAL A 14 14.68 -10.66 -0.29
CA VAL A 14 15.53 -9.64 -0.92
C VAL A 14 14.82 -8.30 -0.95
N GLN A 15 13.60 -8.26 -1.49
CA GLN A 15 12.84 -7.03 -1.61
C GLN A 15 11.34 -7.26 -1.79
N LEU A 16 10.58 -6.26 -1.37
CA LEU A 16 9.21 -6.00 -1.78
C LEU A 16 9.24 -4.64 -2.51
N ALA A 17 8.74 -4.56 -3.74
CA ALA A 17 8.61 -3.30 -4.45
C ALA A 17 7.22 -3.13 -5.06
N ILE A 18 6.65 -1.93 -4.92
CA ILE A 18 5.33 -1.57 -5.45
C ILE A 18 5.51 -0.34 -6.32
N ASP A 19 5.14 -0.43 -7.59
CA ASP A 19 5.19 0.68 -8.55
C ASP A 19 6.58 1.38 -8.56
N GLY A 20 7.66 0.60 -8.40
CA GLY A 20 9.05 1.07 -8.35
C GLY A 20 9.58 1.48 -6.97
N VAL A 21 8.73 1.51 -5.94
CA VAL A 21 9.14 1.87 -4.56
C VAL A 21 9.53 0.60 -3.78
N ALA A 22 10.81 0.50 -3.42
CA ALA A 22 11.34 -0.65 -2.68
C ALA A 22 11.23 -0.49 -1.15
N MET A 23 10.75 -1.54 -0.48
CA MET A 23 10.58 -1.65 0.96
C MET A 23 11.66 -2.57 1.53
N LYS A 24 12.51 -2.05 2.43
CA LYS A 24 13.70 -2.77 2.94
C LYS A 24 13.52 -3.44 4.29
N THR A 25 12.49 -3.09 5.05
CA THR A 25 12.34 -3.45 6.48
C THR A 25 11.09 -4.29 6.75
N VAL A 26 10.64 -5.02 5.73
CA VAL A 26 9.43 -5.83 5.77
C VAL A 26 9.64 -7.06 6.65
N THR A 27 8.72 -7.29 7.59
CA THR A 27 8.71 -8.42 8.52
C THR A 27 7.61 -9.42 8.22
N SER A 28 6.51 -8.97 7.60
CA SER A 28 5.43 -9.85 7.15
C SER A 28 4.86 -9.36 5.83
N ILE A 29 4.44 -10.30 4.98
CA ILE A 29 3.77 -10.04 3.71
C ILE A 29 2.57 -10.97 3.64
N GLN A 30 1.41 -10.41 3.37
CA GLN A 30 0.18 -11.12 3.06
C GLN A 30 -0.34 -10.58 1.73
N PHE A 31 -0.52 -11.50 0.78
CA PHE A 31 -1.08 -11.19 -0.53
C PHE A 31 -2.31 -12.06 -0.76
N SER A 32 -3.43 -11.45 -1.13
CA SER A 32 -4.64 -12.14 -1.53
C SER A 32 -5.15 -11.61 -2.86
N HIS A 33 -5.66 -12.51 -3.68
CA HIS A 33 -6.29 -12.19 -4.95
C HIS A 33 -7.57 -13.02 -5.07
N THR A 34 -8.71 -12.33 -5.08
CA THR A 34 -10.02 -12.96 -5.25
C THR A 34 -10.31 -13.11 -6.74
N VAL A 35 -10.64 -14.32 -7.19
CA VAL A 35 -11.04 -14.54 -8.60
C VAL A 35 -12.27 -13.70 -8.91
N GLY A 36 -12.19 -12.89 -9.96
CA GLY A 36 -13.25 -11.97 -10.37
C GLY A 36 -13.10 -10.53 -9.87
N GLU A 37 -12.16 -10.26 -8.95
CA GLU A 37 -11.78 -8.89 -8.59
C GLU A 37 -10.64 -8.39 -9.48
N ASN A 38 -10.64 -7.08 -9.78
CA ASN A 38 -9.62 -6.48 -10.64
C ASN A 38 -8.29 -6.20 -9.94
N VAL A 39 -8.29 -6.11 -8.61
CA VAL A 39 -7.11 -5.66 -7.84
C VAL A 39 -6.83 -6.62 -6.69
N PRO A 40 -5.58 -7.08 -6.51
CA PRO A 40 -5.22 -7.85 -5.33
C PRO A 40 -5.13 -6.97 -4.09
N THR A 41 -5.28 -7.59 -2.92
CA THR A 41 -4.97 -6.97 -1.63
C THR A 41 -3.58 -7.40 -1.20
N LEU A 42 -2.73 -6.42 -0.88
CA LEU A 42 -1.40 -6.63 -0.32
C LEU A 42 -1.32 -5.91 1.03
N THR A 43 -1.03 -6.67 2.08
CA THR A 43 -0.75 -6.17 3.42
C THR A 43 0.68 -6.52 3.77
N PHE A 44 1.44 -5.56 4.29
CA PHE A 44 2.78 -5.81 4.78
C PHE A 44 2.96 -5.11 6.12
N SER A 45 3.81 -5.67 6.96
CA SER A 45 4.30 -5.01 8.17
C SER A 45 5.80 -4.88 8.09
N GLY A 46 6.34 -3.87 8.74
CA GLY A 46 7.78 -3.64 8.78
C GLY A 46 8.15 -2.63 9.84
N HIS A 47 9.45 -2.48 10.06
CA HIS A 47 9.97 -1.48 10.99
C HIS A 47 10.20 -0.16 10.25
N VAL A 48 9.60 0.91 10.77
CA VAL A 48 10.01 2.28 10.44
C VAL A 48 11.20 2.63 11.33
N TRP A 49 12.41 2.45 10.80
CA TRP A 49 13.56 3.06 11.45
C TRP A 49 13.55 4.53 11.08
N PRO A 50 13.55 5.47 12.04
CA PRO A 50 13.87 6.84 11.71
C PRO A 50 15.32 6.82 11.22
N GLU A 51 15.50 7.05 9.92
CA GLU A 51 16.84 7.32 9.40
C GLU A 51 17.40 8.46 10.24
N HIS A 52 18.51 8.21 10.95
CA HIS A 52 19.27 9.25 11.65
C HIS A 52 19.91 10.13 10.57
N GLY A 53 19.11 11.01 9.97
CA GLY A 53 19.48 11.76 8.78
C GLY A 53 18.30 12.53 8.20
N LYS A 54 17.91 13.61 8.87
CA LYS A 54 17.11 14.75 8.37
C LYS A 54 15.89 14.42 7.49
N GLY A 55 14.73 14.46 8.14
CA GLY A 55 13.44 14.60 7.48
C GLY A 55 12.49 13.53 7.97
N ALA A 56 11.71 13.84 9.00
CA ALA A 56 10.56 13.03 9.36
C ALA A 56 9.64 12.99 8.15
N GLN A 57 9.72 11.91 7.35
CA GLN A 57 8.72 11.62 6.35
C GLN A 57 7.45 11.25 7.13
N LYS A 58 6.59 12.25 7.34
CA LYS A 58 5.25 12.07 7.87
C LYS A 58 4.52 11.15 6.91
N LEU A 59 4.43 9.87 7.27
CA LEU A 59 3.57 8.92 6.59
C LEU A 59 2.13 9.34 6.89
N GLU A 60 1.45 9.87 5.88
CA GLU A 60 0.04 10.24 5.97
C GLU A 60 -0.81 8.98 5.73
N GLN A 61 -1.66 8.66 6.70
CA GLN A 61 -2.67 7.63 6.55
C GLN A 61 -3.72 8.15 5.56
N VAL A 62 -3.75 7.58 4.35
CA VAL A 62 -4.85 7.77 3.41
C VAL A 62 -5.98 6.82 3.83
N ASP A 63 -6.88 7.31 4.67
CA ASP A 63 -8.20 6.71 4.79
C ASP A 63 -8.94 7.00 3.49
N LYS A 64 -9.15 5.97 2.67
CA LYS A 64 -10.03 6.08 1.50
C LYS A 64 -11.48 6.10 1.99
N GLN A 65 -11.89 7.21 2.59
CA GLN A 65 -13.30 7.51 2.80
C GLN A 65 -13.92 7.70 1.42
N THR A 66 -14.58 6.67 0.90
CA THR A 66 -15.51 6.81 -0.22
C THR A 66 -16.65 7.70 0.26
N SER A 67 -16.50 9.02 0.08
CA SER A 67 -17.58 9.99 0.25
C SER A 67 -18.60 9.78 -0.86
N TRP A 68 -19.57 8.90 -0.62
CA TRP A 68 -20.82 8.82 -1.39
C TRP A 68 -21.79 9.95 -1.01
N HIS A 69 -21.34 11.01 -0.33
CA HIS A 69 -22.21 12.01 0.25
C HIS A 69 -22.32 13.34 -0.52
N ASP A 70 -21.49 13.56 -1.54
CA ASP A 70 -21.55 14.79 -2.35
C ASP A 70 -22.54 14.72 -3.53
N GLU A 71 -22.80 13.53 -4.10
CA GLU A 71 -23.77 13.40 -5.22
C GLU A 71 -25.24 13.46 -4.79
N ALA A 72 -25.55 13.20 -3.51
CA ALA A 72 -26.94 13.22 -3.02
C ALA A 72 -27.49 14.64 -2.79
N LYS A 73 -26.63 15.67 -2.72
CA LYS A 73 -27.06 17.06 -2.51
C LYS A 73 -27.37 17.80 -3.81
N GLN A 74 -26.90 17.33 -4.96
CA GLN A 74 -27.14 18.00 -6.23
C GLN A 74 -28.52 17.64 -6.84
N ILE A 75 -29.11 16.51 -6.46
CA ILE A 75 -30.40 16.04 -7.00
C ILE A 75 -31.64 16.59 -6.26
N MET A 76 -31.47 17.40 -5.20
CA MET A 76 -32.58 17.87 -4.36
C MET A 76 -32.80 19.38 -4.46
N ASN A 77 -32.15 20.03 -5.43
CA ASN A 77 -32.19 21.47 -5.62
C ASN A 77 -32.43 21.88 -7.10
N GLU A 78 -33.01 20.98 -7.90
CA GLU A 78 -33.67 21.29 -9.18
C GLU A 78 -35.18 21.10 -9.06
#